data_AF-A0A8T4INY7-F1
#
_entry.id   AF-A0A8T4INY7-F1
#
_cell.length_a   1.000
_cell.length_b   1.000
_cell.length_c   1.000
_cell.angle_alpha   90.00
_cell.angle_beta   90.00
_cell.angle_gamma   90.00
#
_symmetry.space_group_name_H-M   'P 1'
#
loop_
_entity.id
_entity.type
_entity.pdbx_description
1 polymer ?
#
loop_
_entity_poly.entity_id
_entity_poly.type
_entity_poly.pdbx_seq_one_letter_code
_entity_poly.pdbx_strand_id
1 'polypeptide(L)'
;MPRRESPVDPGAGPVSRFAFALRKLRDEAGGMTYRVMARRTGYSVPTLSRAAGGESLPSLPVTLAYVKACGGDEGEWEERWRQASEEAAGLAAAEEGGAAPYQGLARFDTGDRERFFGREKLVGELVEVVRRSRFTAVVGASGSGKSSLLRAGLVPA
;
A
#
# COMPACT_ATOMS: atom_id res chain seq x y z
N MET A 1 2.06 -21.20 32.60
CA MET A 1 2.15 -21.67 31.20
C MET A 1 2.10 -20.46 30.26
N PRO A 2 2.95 -20.38 29.22
CA PRO A 2 2.83 -19.30 28.24
C PRO A 2 1.47 -19.38 27.53
N ARG A 3 0.82 -18.23 27.36
CA ARG A 3 -0.44 -18.09 26.63
C ARG A 3 -0.23 -18.64 25.21
N ARG A 4 -1.04 -19.61 24.79
CA ARG A 4 -0.95 -20.16 23.43
C ARG A 4 -1.31 -19.07 22.43
N GLU A 5 -0.49 -18.91 21.40
CA GLU A 5 -0.74 -17.96 20.32
C GLU A 5 -1.97 -18.38 19.52
N SER A 6 -2.75 -17.40 19.05
CA SER A 6 -3.88 -17.66 18.16
C SER A 6 -3.37 -18.27 16.85
N PRO A 7 -4.09 -19.24 16.25
CA PRO A 7 -3.72 -19.81 14.96
C PRO A 7 -3.65 -18.73 13.88
N VAL A 8 -2.64 -18.79 13.02
CA VAL A 8 -2.54 -17.96 11.81
C VAL A 8 -2.77 -18.89 10.64
N ASP A 9 -3.79 -18.63 9.84
CA ASP A 9 -4.10 -19.39 8.63
C ASP A 9 -3.23 -18.85 7.46
N PRO A 10 -2.27 -19.63 6.93
CA PRO A 10 -1.47 -19.21 5.78
C PRO A 10 -2.32 -19.01 4.52
N GLY A 11 -3.51 -19.61 4.42
CA GLY A 11 -4.40 -19.45 3.27
C GLY A 11 -5.08 -18.08 3.20
N ALA A 12 -5.19 -17.37 4.32
CA ALA A 12 -6.04 -16.18 4.44
C ALA A 12 -5.53 -14.95 3.66
N GLY A 13 -4.24 -14.89 3.32
CA GLY A 13 -3.68 -13.77 2.55
C GLY A 13 -2.18 -13.59 2.74
N PRO A 14 -1.56 -12.63 2.03
CA PRO A 14 -0.11 -12.41 2.05
C PRO A 14 0.42 -12.09 3.46
N VAL A 15 -0.32 -11.28 4.22
CA VAL A 15 0.05 -10.92 5.59
C VAL A 15 0.05 -12.13 6.53
N SER A 16 -0.97 -12.99 6.41
CA SER A 16 -1.06 -14.20 7.23
C SER A 16 0.00 -15.24 6.83
N ARG A 17 0.29 -15.41 5.53
CA ARG A 17 1.44 -16.22 5.07
C ARG A 17 2.76 -15.74 5.65
N PHE A 18 2.98 -14.43 5.62
CA PHE A 18 4.21 -13.83 6.13
C PHE A 18 4.37 -14.05 7.63
N ALA A 19 3.32 -13.82 8.41
CA ALA A 19 3.31 -14.07 9.84
C ALA A 19 3.54 -15.56 10.19
N PHE A 20 2.92 -16.47 9.43
CA PHE A 20 3.16 -17.91 9.59
C PHE A 20 4.63 -18.27 9.33
N ALA A 21 5.23 -17.72 8.26
CA ALA A 21 6.63 -17.93 7.95
C ALA A 21 7.55 -17.41 9.07
N LEU A 22 7.26 -16.24 9.66
CA LEU A 22 8.03 -15.69 10.80
C LEU A 22 7.98 -16.63 12.01
N ARG A 23 6.79 -17.18 12.32
CA ARG A 23 6.65 -18.15 13.41
C ARG A 23 7.44 -19.43 13.13
N LYS A 24 7.39 -19.94 11.88
CA LYS A 24 8.16 -21.10 11.46
C LYS A 24 9.67 -20.87 11.65
N LEU A 25 10.18 -19.72 11.23
CA LEU A 25 11.60 -19.36 11.44
C LEU A 25 11.97 -19.35 12.93
N ARG A 26 11.10 -18.81 13.78
CA ARG A 26 11.33 -18.79 15.23
C ARG A 26 11.34 -20.20 15.84
N ASP A 27 10.47 -21.07 15.36
CA ASP A 27 10.38 -22.46 15.83
C ASP A 27 11.63 -23.25 15.38
N GLU A 28 12.08 -23.07 14.14
CA GLU A 28 13.34 -23.64 13.62
C GLU A 28 14.57 -23.12 14.38
N ALA A 29 14.53 -21.87 14.85
CA ALA A 29 15.55 -21.26 15.69
C ALA A 29 15.50 -21.71 17.18
N GLY A 30 14.70 -22.72 17.52
CA GLY A 30 14.60 -23.29 18.86
C GLY A 30 13.45 -22.75 19.71
N GLY A 31 12.42 -22.15 19.11
CA GLY A 31 11.16 -21.79 19.79
C GLY A 31 11.31 -20.69 20.85
N MET A 32 12.19 -19.71 20.58
CA MET A 32 12.49 -18.64 21.52
C MET A 32 11.25 -17.81 21.89
N THR A 33 11.03 -17.53 23.18
CA THR A 33 9.90 -16.68 23.59
C THR A 33 10.07 -15.23 23.16
N TYR A 34 8.97 -14.52 22.90
CA TYR A 34 9.00 -13.07 22.59
C TYR A 34 9.70 -12.23 23.66
N ARG A 35 9.67 -12.64 24.93
CA ARG A 35 10.41 -11.97 26.02
C ARG A 35 11.92 -12.03 25.83
N VAL A 36 12.42 -13.16 25.35
CA VAL A 36 13.86 -13.32 25.06
C VAL A 36 14.23 -12.52 23.82
N MET A 37 13.40 -12.57 22.77
CA MET A 37 13.59 -11.75 21.58
C MET A 37 13.63 -10.25 21.90
N ALA A 38 12.71 -9.75 22.75
CA ALA A 38 12.68 -8.35 23.17
C ALA A 38 14.00 -7.89 23.81
N ARG A 39 14.65 -8.76 24.59
CA ARG A 39 15.97 -8.47 25.19
C ARG A 39 17.10 -8.41 24.15
N ARG A 40 16.95 -9.11 23.02
CA ARG A 40 17.98 -9.19 21.96
C ARG A 40 17.81 -8.11 20.89
N THR A 41 16.58 -7.69 20.62
CA THR A 41 16.26 -6.76 19.52
C THR A 41 16.00 -5.34 19.96
N GLY A 42 15.73 -5.10 21.25
CA GLY A 42 15.32 -3.79 21.76
C GLY A 42 13.86 -3.43 21.47
N TYR A 43 13.11 -4.27 20.77
CA TYR A 43 11.67 -4.09 20.57
C TYR A 43 10.84 -4.67 21.71
N SER A 44 9.66 -4.11 21.93
CA SER A 44 8.74 -4.58 22.96
C SER A 44 8.15 -5.97 22.64
N VAL A 45 7.79 -6.73 23.68
CA VAL A 45 7.08 -8.02 23.51
C VAL A 45 5.78 -7.86 22.70
N PRO A 46 4.92 -6.86 22.95
CA PRO A 46 3.73 -6.63 22.12
C PRO A 46 4.05 -6.39 20.64
N THR A 47 5.13 -5.65 20.33
CA THR A 47 5.55 -5.42 18.94
C THR A 47 5.89 -6.72 18.23
N LEU A 48 6.70 -7.58 18.87
CA LEU A 48 7.12 -8.85 18.30
C LEU A 48 5.98 -9.87 18.20
N SER A 49 5.09 -9.88 19.20
CA SER A 49 3.89 -10.71 19.18
C SER A 49 2.92 -10.29 18.07
N ARG A 50 2.78 -8.98 17.81
CA ARG A 50 1.95 -8.45 16.73
C ARG A 50 2.55 -8.73 15.36
N ALA A 51 3.88 -8.62 15.22
CA ALA A 51 4.59 -8.91 13.97
C ALA A 51 4.34 -10.35 13.49
N ALA A 52 4.27 -11.30 14.43
CA ALA A 52 3.91 -12.69 14.15
C ALA A 52 2.39 -12.95 14.27
N GLY A 53 1.56 -11.92 14.44
CA GLY A 53 0.12 -12.05 14.71
C GLY A 53 -0.72 -12.37 13.47
N GLY A 54 -0.28 -11.94 12.28
CA GLY A 54 -1.02 -12.12 11.03
C GLY A 54 -2.12 -11.09 10.76
N GLU A 55 -2.35 -10.14 11.69
CA GLU A 55 -3.35 -9.08 11.56
C GLU A 55 -2.88 -7.93 10.65
N SER A 56 -1.58 -7.64 10.63
CA SER A 56 -0.99 -6.56 9.82
C SER A 56 0.46 -6.90 9.49
N LEU A 57 0.94 -6.40 8.34
CA LEU A 57 2.34 -6.58 7.98
C LEU A 57 3.21 -5.74 8.92
N PRO A 58 4.20 -6.33 9.62
CA PRO A 58 5.13 -5.56 10.44
C PRO A 58 5.97 -4.61 9.59
N SER A 59 6.54 -3.57 10.18
CA SER A 59 7.50 -2.72 9.47
C SER A 59 8.77 -3.51 9.14
N LEU A 60 9.47 -3.12 8.06
CA LEU A 60 10.71 -3.76 7.65
C LEU A 60 11.76 -3.82 8.79
N PRO A 61 12.00 -2.75 9.59
CA PRO A 61 12.94 -2.83 10.71
C PRO A 61 12.58 -3.87 11.78
N VAL A 62 11.29 -4.04 12.08
CA VAL A 62 10.82 -5.05 13.04
C VAL A 62 11.03 -6.45 12.48
N THR A 63 10.76 -6.65 11.19
CA THR A 63 11.00 -7.91 10.48
C THR A 63 12.47 -8.30 10.53
N LEU A 64 13.37 -7.40 10.11
CA LEU A 64 14.81 -7.69 10.10
C LEU A 64 15.34 -7.99 11.50
N ALA A 65 14.90 -7.24 12.52
CA ALA A 65 15.30 -7.51 13.89
C ALA A 65 14.79 -8.87 14.40
N TYR A 66 13.57 -9.26 14.01
CA TYR A 66 13.01 -10.58 14.32
C TYR A 66 13.85 -11.69 13.67
N VAL A 67 14.11 -11.57 12.37
CA VAL A 67 14.87 -12.54 11.57
C VAL A 67 16.29 -12.69 12.10
N LYS A 68 16.96 -11.57 12.37
CA LYS A 68 18.29 -11.53 12.98
C LYS A 68 18.32 -12.21 14.34
N ALA A 69 17.32 -11.99 15.19
CA ALA A 69 17.23 -12.65 16.50
C ALA A 69 17.03 -14.17 16.40
N CYS A 70 16.42 -14.63 15.31
CA CYS A 70 16.24 -16.04 14.96
C CYS A 70 17.39 -16.61 14.11
N GLY A 71 18.37 -15.79 13.70
CA GLY A 71 19.50 -16.22 12.89
C GLY A 71 19.18 -16.49 11.41
N GLY A 72 18.09 -15.93 10.88
CA GLY A 72 17.76 -16.00 9.46
C GLY A 72 18.53 -15.00 8.61
N ASP A 73 18.45 -15.16 7.28
CA ASP A 73 19.05 -14.25 6.31
C ASP A 73 18.23 -12.96 6.15
N GLU A 74 18.79 -11.82 6.55
CA GLU A 74 18.11 -10.52 6.48
C GLU A 74 17.74 -10.12 5.04
N GLY A 75 18.57 -10.45 4.04
CA GLY A 75 18.34 -10.08 2.63
C GLY A 75 17.21 -10.90 1.99
N GLU A 76 17.17 -12.20 2.27
CA GLU A 76 16.06 -13.05 1.82
C GLU A 76 14.72 -12.56 2.41
N TRP A 77 14.74 -12.18 3.69
CA TRP A 77 13.54 -11.73 4.40
C TRP A 77 13.10 -10.31 4.03
N GLU A 78 14.03 -9.45 3.62
CA GLU A 78 13.68 -8.15 3.03
C GLU A 78 12.89 -8.34 1.72
N GLU A 79 13.35 -9.24 0.85
CA GLU A 79 12.68 -9.51 -0.41
C GLU A 79 11.30 -10.17 -0.21
N ARG A 80 11.21 -11.14 0.71
CA ARG A 80 9.92 -11.72 1.12
C ARG A 80 8.96 -10.67 1.69
N TRP A 81 9.47 -9.70 2.45
CA TRP A 81 8.66 -8.61 2.98
C TRP A 81 8.14 -7.69 1.87
N ARG A 82 8.98 -7.38 0.88
CA ARG A 82 8.62 -6.55 -0.28
C ARG A 82 7.49 -7.19 -1.08
N GLN A 83 7.63 -8.47 -1.41
CA GLN A 83 6.60 -9.24 -2.12
C GLN A 83 5.27 -9.27 -1.33
N ALA A 84 5.33 -9.57 -0.04
CA ALA A 84 4.14 -9.59 0.80
C ALA A 84 3.46 -8.21 0.92
N SER A 85 4.25 -7.13 0.95
CA SER A 85 3.75 -5.76 0.97
C SER A 85 3.07 -5.38 -0.36
N GLU A 86 3.67 -5.75 -1.49
CA GLU A 86 3.11 -5.48 -2.81
C GLU A 86 1.81 -6.26 -3.05
N GLU A 87 1.78 -7.54 -2.69
CA GLU A 87 0.57 -8.37 -2.77
C GLU A 87 -0.53 -7.84 -1.85
N ALA A 88 -0.20 -7.43 -0.62
CA ALA A 88 -1.17 -6.84 0.31
C ALA A 88 -1.72 -5.51 -0.20
N ALA A 89 -0.86 -4.66 -0.78
CA ALA A 89 -1.27 -3.40 -1.39
C ALA A 89 -2.15 -3.64 -2.63
N GLY A 90 -1.83 -4.64 -3.44
CA GLY A 90 -2.62 -5.03 -4.61
C GLY A 90 -4.01 -5.55 -4.24
N LEU A 91 -4.12 -6.39 -3.19
CA LEU A 91 -5.40 -6.86 -2.66
C LEU A 91 -6.23 -5.72 -2.06
N ALA A 92 -5.60 -4.84 -1.27
CA ALA A 92 -6.27 -3.66 -0.72
C ALA A 92 -6.80 -2.75 -1.86
N ALA A 93 -6.02 -2.51 -2.90
CA ALA A 93 -6.46 -1.75 -4.07
C ALA A 93 -7.59 -2.42 -4.87
N ALA A 94 -7.66 -3.76 -4.87
CA ALA A 94 -8.72 -4.51 -5.53
C ALA A 94 -10.03 -4.56 -4.70
N GLU A 95 -9.92 -4.66 -3.37
CA GLU A 95 -11.06 -4.61 -2.44
C GLU A 95 -11.62 -3.19 -2.29
N GLU A 96 -10.75 -2.17 -2.29
CA GLU A 96 -11.09 -0.75 -2.28
C GLU A 96 -11.53 -0.23 -3.66
N GLY A 97 -12.46 -0.94 -4.32
CA GLY A 97 -13.21 -0.40 -5.46
C GLY A 97 -13.93 0.95 -5.18
N GLY A 98 -13.84 1.48 -3.96
CA GLY A 98 -14.12 2.87 -3.59
C GLY A 98 -12.85 3.71 -3.54
N ALA A 99 -12.55 4.38 -4.65
CA ALA A 99 -11.36 5.18 -4.85
C ALA A 99 -11.15 6.24 -3.74
N ALA A 100 -9.92 6.31 -3.22
CA ALA A 100 -9.44 7.47 -2.49
C ALA A 100 -9.86 8.78 -3.22
N PRO A 101 -10.31 9.82 -2.48
CA PRO A 101 -10.81 11.04 -3.10
C PRO A 101 -9.74 11.74 -3.97
N TYR A 102 -8.46 11.48 -3.69
CA TYR A 102 -7.32 12.00 -4.44
C TYR A 102 -6.64 10.87 -5.22
N GLN A 103 -6.68 10.97 -6.55
CA GLN A 103 -6.09 10.00 -7.47
C GLN A 103 -4.58 10.22 -7.74
N GLY A 104 -3.91 11.03 -6.93
CA GLY A 104 -2.47 11.27 -7.01
C GLY A 104 -2.03 11.86 -8.36
N LEU A 105 -1.01 11.25 -8.99
CA LEU A 105 -0.52 11.63 -10.32
C LEU A 105 -1.32 11.02 -11.48
N ALA A 106 -2.33 10.18 -11.19
CA ALA A 106 -3.21 9.69 -12.22
C ALA A 106 -3.99 10.86 -12.84
N ARG A 107 -4.26 10.76 -14.14
CA ARG A 107 -5.12 11.73 -14.83
C ARG A 107 -6.58 11.42 -14.53
N PHE A 108 -7.38 12.46 -14.33
CA PHE A 108 -8.83 12.31 -14.23
C PHE A 108 -9.38 11.95 -15.61
N ASP A 109 -10.28 10.97 -15.67
CA ASP A 109 -11.02 10.61 -16.88
C ASP A 109 -12.44 11.19 -16.84
N THR A 110 -13.19 10.96 -17.91
CA THR A 110 -14.54 11.50 -18.14
C THR A 110 -15.52 11.15 -17.02
N GLY A 111 -15.39 9.95 -16.44
CA GLY A 111 -16.20 9.50 -15.30
C GLY A 111 -15.87 10.17 -13.97
N ASP A 112 -14.76 10.92 -13.89
CA ASP A 112 -14.30 11.55 -12.64
C ASP A 112 -14.76 13.00 -12.48
N ARG A 113 -15.74 13.46 -13.28
CA ARG A 113 -16.24 14.85 -13.25
C ARG A 113 -16.62 15.28 -11.83
N GLU A 114 -17.27 14.41 -11.07
CA GLU A 114 -17.69 14.69 -9.70
C GLU A 114 -16.52 14.86 -8.71
N ARG A 115 -15.30 14.51 -9.10
CA ARG A 115 -14.08 14.68 -8.30
C ARG A 115 -13.16 15.76 -8.86
N PHE A 116 -13.52 16.39 -9.98
CA PHE A 116 -12.70 17.38 -10.68
C PHE A 116 -13.14 18.80 -10.34
N PHE A 117 -12.46 19.43 -9.37
CA PHE A 117 -12.81 20.75 -8.84
C PHE A 117 -11.72 21.82 -9.04
N GLY A 118 -12.09 23.09 -8.94
CA GLY A 118 -11.18 24.25 -8.91
C GLY A 118 -10.66 24.69 -10.29
N ARG A 119 -11.21 24.11 -11.37
CA ARG A 119 -10.85 24.39 -12.77
C ARG A 119 -12.05 24.82 -13.61
N GLU A 120 -13.17 25.14 -12.99
CA GLU A 120 -14.46 25.46 -13.62
C GLU A 120 -14.33 26.63 -14.59
N LYS A 121 -13.64 27.71 -14.16
CA LYS A 121 -13.38 28.88 -15.00
C LYS A 121 -12.59 28.51 -16.27
N LEU A 122 -11.53 27.72 -16.12
CA LEU A 122 -10.68 27.31 -17.24
C LEU A 122 -11.41 26.37 -18.21
N VAL A 123 -12.28 25.49 -17.69
CA VAL A 123 -13.17 24.66 -18.52
C VAL A 123 -14.13 25.54 -19.32
N GLY A 124 -14.77 26.52 -18.68
CA GLY A 124 -15.69 27.45 -19.35
C GLY A 124 -15.03 28.26 -20.46
N GLU A 125 -13.83 28.79 -20.21
CA GLU A 125 -13.03 29.49 -21.23
C GLU A 125 -12.71 28.56 -22.42
N LEU A 126 -12.32 27.31 -22.14
CA LEU A 126 -12.00 26.34 -23.17
C LEU A 126 -13.22 25.94 -24.02
N VAL A 127 -14.39 25.78 -23.40
CA VAL A 127 -15.66 25.51 -24.11
C VAL A 127 -15.96 26.61 -25.12
N GLU A 128 -15.82 27.88 -24.73
CA GLU A 128 -16.06 29.01 -25.62
C GLU A 128 -15.07 29.06 -26.80
N VAL A 129 -13.80 28.75 -26.56
CA VAL A 129 -12.78 28.70 -27.62
C VAL A 129 -13.06 27.58 -28.63
N VAL A 130 -13.43 26.39 -28.14
CA VAL A 130 -13.78 25.23 -28.98
C VAL A 130 -15.04 25.48 -29.80
N ARG A 131 -16.03 26.22 -29.26
CA ARG A 131 -17.24 26.59 -30.02
C ARG A 131 -16.95 27.52 -31.19
N ARG A 132 -15.93 28.38 -31.06
CA ARG A 132 -15.56 29.39 -32.07
C ARG A 132 -14.56 28.88 -33.09
N SER A 133 -13.82 27.82 -32.78
CA SER A 133 -12.68 27.34 -33.57
C SER A 133 -12.87 25.89 -33.97
N ARG A 134 -12.65 25.56 -35.25
CA ARG A 134 -12.67 24.17 -35.74
C ARG A 134 -11.53 23.32 -35.15
N PHE A 135 -10.50 23.95 -34.63
CA PHE A 135 -9.34 23.32 -34.03
C PHE A 135 -8.81 24.17 -32.87
N THR A 136 -8.58 23.52 -31.72
CA THR A 136 -8.05 24.15 -30.52
C THR A 136 -6.97 23.26 -29.93
N ALA A 137 -5.77 23.82 -29.70
CA ALA A 137 -4.66 23.12 -29.06
C ALA A 137 -4.50 23.59 -27.61
N VAL A 138 -4.39 22.65 -26.66
CA VAL A 138 -4.12 22.94 -25.25
C VAL A 138 -2.67 22.57 -24.93
N VAL A 139 -1.86 23.58 -24.59
CA VAL A 139 -0.43 23.44 -24.30
C VAL A 139 -0.09 23.83 -22.86
N GLY A 140 1.01 23.30 -22.34
CA GLY A 140 1.45 23.56 -20.96
C GLY A 140 2.40 22.48 -20.43
N ALA A 141 3.09 22.77 -19.33
CA ALA A 141 4.09 21.90 -18.72
C ALA A 141 3.59 20.47 -18.48
N SER A 142 4.48 19.48 -18.51
CA SER A 142 4.12 18.10 -18.16
C SER A 142 3.55 18.04 -16.73
N GLY A 143 2.56 17.19 -16.50
CA GLY A 143 1.90 17.08 -15.19
C GLY A 143 0.96 18.23 -14.81
N SER A 144 0.83 19.30 -15.60
CA SER A 144 -0.07 20.43 -15.27
C SER A 144 -1.57 20.11 -15.32
N GLY A 145 -1.94 18.88 -15.69
CA GLY A 145 -3.34 18.43 -15.74
C GLY A 145 -4.07 18.65 -17.07
N LYS A 146 -3.36 18.90 -18.18
CA LYS A 146 -3.98 19.12 -19.51
C LYS A 146 -4.94 18.00 -19.93
N SER A 147 -4.49 16.75 -19.82
CA SER A 147 -5.31 15.59 -20.17
C SER A 147 -6.52 15.45 -19.26
N SER A 148 -6.37 15.76 -17.96
CA SER A 148 -7.48 15.79 -17.00
C SER A 148 -8.48 16.89 -17.32
N LEU A 149 -8.01 18.11 -17.66
CA LEU A 149 -8.87 19.22 -18.08
C LEU A 149 -9.69 18.87 -19.32
N LEU A 150 -9.08 18.20 -20.30
CA LEU A 150 -9.77 17.76 -21.50
C LEU A 150 -10.78 16.64 -21.20
N ARG A 151 -10.39 15.60 -20.45
CA ARG A 151 -11.23 14.42 -20.22
C ARG A 151 -12.30 14.61 -19.17
N ALA A 152 -11.94 15.10 -17.98
CA ALA A 152 -12.88 15.25 -16.86
C ALA A 152 -13.61 16.61 -16.87
N GLY A 153 -13.00 17.62 -17.49
CA GLY A 153 -13.57 18.96 -17.61
C GLY A 153 -14.36 19.16 -18.91
N LEU A 154 -13.67 19.21 -20.04
CA LEU A 154 -14.23 19.62 -21.34
C LEU A 154 -15.20 18.59 -21.95
N VAL A 155 -14.83 17.30 -22.03
CA VAL A 155 -15.66 16.27 -22.67
C VAL A 155 -17.07 16.16 -22.04
N PRO A 156 -17.24 16.20 -20.70
CA PRO A 156 -18.56 16.11 -20.09
C PRO A 156 -19.25 17.47 -19.88
N ALA A 157 -18.67 18.60 -20.35
CA ALA A 157 -19.22 19.96 -20.15
C ALA A 157 -20.23 20.39 -21.23
#